data_AF-A0A6G3MLE6-F1
#
_entry.id   AF-A0A6G3MLE6-F1
#
_cell.length_a   1.000
_cell.length_b   1.000
_cell.length_c   1.000
_cell.angle_alpha   90.00
_cell.angle_beta   90.00
_cell.angle_gamma   90.00
#
_symmetry.space_group_name_H-M   'P 1'
#
loop_
_entity.id
_entity.type
_entity.pdbx_description
1 polymer ?
#
loop_
_entity_poly.entity_id
_entity_poly.type
_entity_poly.pdbx_seq_one_letter_code
_entity_poly.pdbx_strand_id
1 'polypeptide(L)'
;QNFISTPNLYHTIYHELYHTLGSRHDPSKPCETQDEDCPNGVGDSVCVGDSMNGRYIMYTHSALLGSYNSNKPSKCTIQYIELINQSEERTNCLTLNPETLCGNTIIEGDEECDSGPFEDDCCDKNCKLKLGKKCSPANGKCCNEECEIIQKNHRCKDLTDCHEPSFCNGSSIV
;
A
#
# COMPACT_ATOMS: atom_id res chain seq x y z
N GLN A 1 23.14 -6.52 6.38
CA GLN A 1 21.93 -6.01 7.05
C GLN A 1 20.75 -6.81 6.52
N ASN A 2 20.01 -7.49 7.39
CA ASN A 2 18.88 -8.36 7.02
C ASN A 2 17.59 -7.53 6.95
N PHE A 3 17.44 -6.71 5.92
CA PHE A 3 16.19 -5.97 5.69
C PHE A 3 15.24 -6.79 4.81
N ILE A 4 13.97 -6.87 5.20
CA ILE A 4 12.89 -7.34 4.33
C ILE A 4 12.77 -6.30 3.21
N SER A 5 12.82 -6.74 1.95
CA SER A 5 12.68 -5.82 0.83
C SER A 5 11.29 -5.20 0.80
N THR A 6 11.19 -3.95 0.32
CA THR A 6 9.91 -3.22 0.20
C THR A 6 8.79 -4.03 -0.48
N PRO A 7 9.04 -4.78 -1.58
CA PRO A 7 8.00 -5.64 -2.18
C PRO A 7 7.52 -6.77 -1.26
N ASN A 8 8.42 -7.40 -0.50
CA ASN A 8 8.04 -8.41 0.49
C ASN A 8 7.21 -7.79 1.62
N LEU A 9 7.62 -6.62 2.12
CA LEU A 9 6.88 -5.92 3.17
C LEU A 9 5.45 -5.58 2.71
N TYR A 10 5.30 -5.01 1.51
CA TYR A 10 3.97 -4.72 0.97
C TYR A 10 3.14 -6.00 0.82
N HIS A 11 3.69 -7.05 0.21
CA HIS A 11 2.97 -8.31 0.01
C HIS A 11 2.48 -8.89 1.34
N THR A 12 3.33 -8.92 2.38
CA THR A 12 2.94 -9.38 3.71
C THR A 12 1.88 -8.49 4.35
N ILE A 13 2.02 -7.16 4.29
CA ILE A 13 1.01 -6.24 4.84
C ILE A 13 -0.35 -6.46 4.17
N TYR A 14 -0.38 -6.60 2.84
CA TYR A 14 -1.64 -6.86 2.13
C TYR A 14 -2.22 -8.23 2.48
N HIS A 15 -1.40 -9.29 2.60
CA HIS A 15 -1.84 -10.62 3.04
C HIS A 15 -2.54 -10.56 4.40
N GLU A 16 -1.90 -9.93 5.39
CA GLU A 16 -2.47 -9.81 6.74
C GLU A 16 -3.66 -8.85 6.79
N LEU A 17 -3.68 -7.80 5.95
CA LEU A 17 -4.83 -6.91 5.80
C LEU A 17 -6.04 -7.68 5.28
N TYR A 18 -5.86 -8.56 4.29
CA TYR A 18 -6.96 -9.39 3.79
C TYR A 18 -7.46 -10.39 4.83
N HIS A 19 -6.60 -10.93 5.70
CA HIS A 19 -7.05 -11.68 6.87
C HIS A 19 -7.88 -10.82 7.84
N THR A 20 -7.48 -9.57 8.06
CA THR A 20 -8.24 -8.60 8.87
C THR A 20 -9.62 -8.32 8.25
N LEU A 21 -9.71 -8.32 6.92
CA LEU A 21 -10.97 -8.23 6.17
C LEU A 21 -11.73 -9.58 6.08
N GLY A 22 -11.26 -10.61 6.79
CA GLY A 22 -11.93 -11.91 6.94
C GLY A 22 -11.67 -12.92 5.83
N SER A 23 -10.73 -12.64 4.92
CA SER A 23 -10.29 -13.65 3.95
C SER A 23 -9.55 -14.78 4.66
N ARG A 24 -9.76 -16.00 4.18
CA ARG A 24 -8.89 -17.15 4.48
C ARG A 24 -7.80 -17.28 3.43
N HIS A 25 -6.89 -18.23 3.63
CA HIS A 25 -5.94 -18.59 2.60
C HIS A 25 -6.64 -19.18 1.39
N ASP A 26 -6.11 -18.89 0.20
CA ASP A 26 -6.49 -19.60 -1.02
C ASP A 26 -6.01 -21.06 -0.95
N PRO A 27 -6.74 -22.01 -1.56
CA PRO A 27 -6.35 -23.42 -1.52
C PRO A 27 -4.97 -23.67 -2.12
N SER A 28 -4.24 -24.64 -1.57
CA SER A 28 -2.90 -24.99 -2.03
C SER A 28 -2.89 -25.71 -3.39
N LYS A 29 -4.01 -26.37 -3.70
CA LYS A 29 -4.27 -27.20 -4.87
C LYS A 29 -5.73 -27.03 -5.29
N PRO A 30 -6.09 -27.37 -6.55
CA PRO A 30 -7.49 -27.37 -6.96
C PRO A 30 -8.34 -28.25 -6.03
N CYS A 31 -9.32 -27.64 -5.38
CA CYS A 31 -10.37 -28.32 -4.63
C CYS A 31 -11.20 -29.26 -5.51
N GLU A 32 -10.91 -30.55 -5.43
CA GLU A 32 -11.69 -31.62 -6.06
C GLU A 32 -12.84 -32.11 -5.17
N THR A 33 -12.69 -31.92 -3.85
CA THR A 33 -13.66 -32.32 -2.81
C THR A 33 -13.77 -31.24 -1.73
N GLN A 34 -14.80 -31.30 -0.90
CA GLN A 34 -14.88 -30.47 0.31
C GLN A 34 -13.98 -31.06 1.40
N ASP A 35 -12.93 -30.34 1.76
CA ASP A 35 -11.97 -30.69 2.82
C ASP A 35 -11.53 -29.43 3.59
N GLU A 36 -10.61 -29.57 4.55
CA GLU A 36 -10.14 -28.45 5.39
C GLU A 36 -9.44 -27.34 4.59
N ASP A 37 -8.77 -27.69 3.48
CA ASP A 37 -8.12 -26.75 2.57
C ASP A 37 -9.14 -26.07 1.63
N CYS A 38 -10.36 -26.61 1.55
CA CYS A 38 -11.41 -26.25 0.60
C CYS A 38 -12.78 -26.11 1.28
N PRO A 39 -12.93 -25.21 2.28
CA PRO A 39 -14.14 -25.12 3.10
C PRO A 39 -15.39 -24.75 2.29
N ASN A 40 -15.21 -24.07 1.15
CA ASN A 40 -16.29 -23.67 0.24
C ASN A 40 -16.58 -24.72 -0.86
N GLY A 41 -15.86 -25.84 -0.87
CA GLY A 41 -16.09 -26.96 -1.80
C GLY A 41 -15.56 -26.77 -3.22
N VAL A 42 -16.15 -27.52 -4.16
CA VAL A 42 -15.71 -27.62 -5.57
C VAL A 42 -16.01 -26.31 -6.31
N GLY A 43 -15.05 -25.41 -6.32
CA GLY A 43 -15.16 -24.04 -6.87
C GLY A 43 -14.13 -23.09 -6.27
N ASP A 44 -13.74 -23.37 -5.02
CA ASP A 44 -12.56 -22.81 -4.35
C ASP A 44 -11.25 -23.16 -5.11
N SER A 45 -11.30 -24.24 -5.90
CA SER A 45 -10.25 -24.70 -6.84
C SER A 45 -9.87 -23.70 -7.92
N VAL A 46 -10.73 -22.73 -8.23
CA VAL A 46 -10.48 -21.67 -9.22
C VAL A 46 -9.51 -20.61 -8.66
N CYS A 47 -9.29 -20.60 -7.34
CA CYS A 47 -8.62 -19.53 -6.62
C CYS A 47 -7.14 -19.81 -6.32
N VAL A 48 -6.62 -20.96 -6.75
CA VAL A 48 -5.23 -21.37 -6.56
C VAL A 48 -4.27 -20.58 -7.48
N GLY A 49 -4.77 -20.00 -8.57
CA GLY A 49 -3.95 -19.47 -9.66
C GLY A 49 -3.40 -20.58 -10.55
N ASP A 50 -2.34 -20.28 -11.32
CA ASP A 50 -1.79 -21.21 -12.32
C ASP A 50 -0.26 -21.12 -12.41
N SER A 51 0.36 -22.07 -13.11
CA SER A 51 1.83 -22.15 -13.22
C SER A 51 2.45 -21.03 -14.05
N MET A 52 1.69 -20.39 -14.95
CA MET A 52 2.18 -19.29 -15.79
C MET A 52 2.10 -17.94 -15.07
N ASN A 53 1.01 -17.70 -14.36
CA ASN A 53 0.73 -16.43 -13.69
C ASN A 53 1.07 -16.42 -12.19
N GLY A 54 1.38 -17.59 -11.63
CA GLY A 54 1.69 -17.77 -10.22
C GLY A 54 0.46 -17.84 -9.33
N ARG A 55 0.74 -17.84 -8.03
CA ARG A 55 -0.26 -17.88 -6.95
C ARG A 55 -0.75 -16.47 -6.60
N TYR A 56 -1.95 -16.37 -6.03
CA TYR A 56 -2.52 -15.12 -5.55
C TYR A 56 -1.96 -14.75 -4.17
N ILE A 57 -2.25 -13.53 -3.73
CA ILE A 57 -1.69 -12.94 -2.51
C ILE A 57 -2.08 -13.68 -1.22
N MET A 58 -3.23 -14.36 -1.21
CA MET A 58 -3.71 -15.12 -0.05
C MET A 58 -3.24 -16.58 -0.05
N TYR A 59 -2.28 -16.94 -0.88
CA TYR A 59 -1.68 -18.27 -0.83
C TYR A 59 -0.98 -18.52 0.52
N THR A 60 -1.21 -19.70 1.12
CA THR A 60 -0.77 -20.03 2.49
C THR A 60 0.76 -20.17 2.66
N HIS A 61 1.49 -20.34 1.56
CA HIS A 61 2.95 -20.46 1.57
C HIS A 61 3.62 -19.27 0.90
N SER A 62 4.92 -19.10 1.13
CA SER A 62 5.70 -18.05 0.45
C SER A 62 5.55 -18.18 -1.06
N ALA A 63 4.84 -17.23 -1.69
CA ALA A 63 4.72 -17.16 -3.13
C ALA A 63 5.95 -16.48 -3.73
N LEU A 64 6.30 -16.86 -4.95
CA LEU A 64 7.31 -16.13 -5.72
C LEU A 64 6.76 -14.74 -6.06
N LEU A 65 7.33 -13.72 -5.43
CA LEU A 65 7.04 -12.32 -5.73
C LEU A 65 7.41 -11.98 -7.17
N GLY A 66 6.58 -11.14 -7.80
CA GLY A 66 6.79 -10.66 -9.17
C GLY A 66 6.06 -11.49 -10.24
N SER A 67 5.41 -12.58 -9.86
CA SER A 67 4.44 -13.25 -10.74
C SER A 67 3.17 -12.41 -10.91
N TYR A 68 2.47 -12.59 -12.04
CA TYR A 68 1.31 -11.77 -12.42
C TYR A 68 0.18 -11.74 -11.39
N ASN A 69 -0.01 -12.84 -10.64
CA ASN A 69 -1.04 -12.97 -9.61
C ASN A 69 -0.56 -12.58 -8.20
N SER A 70 0.76 -12.51 -7.95
CA SER A 70 1.32 -12.35 -6.60
C SER A 70 0.92 -11.05 -5.89
N ASN A 71 0.46 -10.04 -6.61
CA ASN A 71 -0.03 -8.78 -6.04
C ASN A 71 -1.55 -8.62 -6.17
N LYS A 72 -2.29 -9.70 -6.44
CA LYS A 72 -3.73 -9.68 -6.67
C LYS A 72 -4.46 -10.59 -5.70
N PRO A 73 -5.65 -10.17 -5.22
CA PRO A 73 -6.57 -11.08 -4.56
C PRO A 73 -7.10 -12.10 -5.57
N SER A 74 -7.35 -13.32 -5.10
CA SER A 74 -8.08 -14.31 -5.89
C SER A 74 -9.57 -13.97 -5.93
N LYS A 75 -10.35 -14.71 -6.73
CA LYS A 75 -11.82 -14.59 -6.68
C LYS A 75 -12.39 -14.98 -5.31
N CYS A 76 -11.78 -15.95 -4.64
CA CYS A 76 -12.23 -16.42 -3.33
C CYS A 76 -11.90 -15.41 -2.23
N THR A 77 -10.72 -14.79 -2.30
CA THR A 77 -10.36 -13.66 -1.41
C THR A 77 -11.45 -12.57 -1.47
N ILE A 78 -11.86 -12.17 -2.69
CA ILE A 78 -12.91 -11.15 -2.88
C ILE A 78 -14.24 -11.64 -2.31
N GLN A 79 -14.66 -12.88 -2.59
CA GLN A 79 -15.90 -13.45 -2.07
C GLN A 79 -15.95 -13.46 -0.54
N TYR A 80 -14.85 -13.78 0.15
CA TYR A 80 -14.80 -13.72 1.60
C TYR A 80 -14.97 -12.29 2.13
N ILE A 81 -14.29 -11.33 1.52
CA ILE A 81 -14.41 -9.93 1.91
C ILE A 81 -15.83 -9.42 1.66
N GLU A 82 -16.45 -9.79 0.54
CA GLU A 82 -17.84 -9.46 0.23
C GLU A 82 -18.82 -10.03 1.26
N LEU A 83 -18.60 -11.25 1.76
CA LEU A 83 -19.40 -11.84 2.83
C LEU A 83 -19.25 -11.06 4.14
N ILE A 84 -18.04 -10.63 4.48
CA ILE A 84 -17.81 -9.81 5.67
C ILE A 84 -18.43 -8.42 5.53
N ASN A 85 -18.38 -7.84 4.33
CA ASN A 85 -18.95 -6.53 4.06
C ASN A 85 -20.48 -6.48 4.19
N GLN A 86 -21.16 -7.63 4.24
CA GLN A 86 -22.59 -7.73 4.53
C GLN A 86 -22.91 -7.68 6.03
N SER A 87 -21.90 -7.72 6.91
CA SER A 87 -22.06 -7.68 8.37
C SER A 87 -21.77 -6.29 8.91
N GLU A 88 -22.82 -5.55 9.27
CA GLU A 88 -22.69 -4.20 9.84
C GLU A 88 -21.82 -4.17 11.11
N GLU A 89 -21.89 -5.19 11.96
CA GLU A 89 -21.04 -5.32 13.15
C GLU A 89 -19.54 -5.35 12.80
N ARG A 90 -19.19 -5.93 11.65
CA ARG A 90 -17.80 -6.02 11.17
C ARG A 90 -17.35 -4.79 10.39
N THR A 91 -18.28 -4.03 9.81
CA THR A 91 -17.98 -2.87 8.96
C THR A 91 -18.31 -1.53 9.59
N ASN A 92 -18.85 -1.49 10.81
CA ASN A 92 -19.28 -0.24 11.47
C ASN A 92 -18.14 0.78 11.67
N CYS A 93 -16.89 0.35 11.62
CA CYS A 93 -15.71 1.20 11.70
C CYS A 93 -15.13 1.63 10.34
N LEU A 94 -15.68 1.10 9.23
CA LEU A 94 -15.21 1.41 7.88
C LEU A 94 -16.00 2.58 7.29
N THR A 95 -15.28 3.54 6.70
CA THR A 95 -15.86 4.71 6.04
C THR A 95 -15.59 4.63 4.54
N LEU A 96 -16.62 4.81 3.70
CA LEU A 96 -16.50 4.74 2.24
C LEU A 96 -15.67 5.88 1.63
N ASN A 97 -15.70 7.05 2.26
CA ASN A 97 -14.93 8.22 1.86
C ASN A 97 -14.07 8.63 3.05
N PRO A 98 -12.79 8.23 3.12
CA PRO A 98 -11.92 8.78 4.15
C PRO A 98 -11.89 10.29 3.98
N GLU A 99 -12.19 11.02 5.06
CA GLU A 99 -11.97 12.46 5.09
C GLU A 99 -10.46 12.71 4.93
N THR A 100 -10.10 13.77 4.22
CA THR A 100 -8.70 14.24 4.15
C THR A 100 -8.22 14.54 5.57
N LEU A 101 -7.14 13.90 6.00
CA LEU A 101 -6.69 13.97 7.38
C LEU A 101 -5.40 14.79 7.48
N CYS A 102 -5.57 16.07 7.79
CA CYS A 102 -4.43 16.93 8.08
C CYS A 102 -3.69 16.43 9.33
N GLY A 103 -2.42 16.09 9.15
CA GLY A 103 -1.50 15.67 10.20
C GLY A 103 -1.05 14.20 10.10
N ASN A 104 -1.37 13.52 9.00
CA ASN A 104 -0.95 12.15 8.73
C ASN A 104 0.31 12.06 7.84
N THR A 105 0.89 13.21 7.48
CA THR A 105 2.08 13.40 6.61
C THR A 105 1.87 13.14 5.11
N ILE A 106 0.63 12.90 4.69
CA ILE A 106 0.26 12.62 3.30
C ILE A 106 -0.56 13.79 2.79
N ILE A 107 -0.08 14.44 1.73
CA ILE A 107 -0.83 15.53 1.09
C ILE A 107 -2.05 14.94 0.37
N GLU A 108 -3.25 15.23 0.87
CA GLU A 108 -4.51 14.70 0.34
C GLU A 108 -5.54 15.81 0.04
N GLY A 109 -6.34 15.63 -1.02
CA GLY A 109 -7.41 16.56 -1.40
C GLY A 109 -6.92 18.00 -1.64
N ASP A 110 -7.35 18.93 -0.78
CA ASP A 110 -7.04 20.36 -0.88
C ASP A 110 -5.78 20.77 -0.08
N GLU A 111 -5.09 19.85 0.58
CA GLU A 111 -3.87 20.15 1.33
C GLU A 111 -2.73 20.61 0.41
N GLU A 112 -1.92 21.56 0.89
CA GLU A 112 -0.73 22.03 0.16
C GLU A 112 0.57 21.44 0.73
N CYS A 113 0.50 20.95 1.97
CA CYS A 113 1.56 20.31 2.73
C CYS A 113 0.92 19.55 3.91
N ASP A 114 1.65 18.61 4.49
CA ASP A 114 1.26 17.97 5.76
C ASP A 114 2.53 17.68 6.58
N SER A 115 2.79 18.49 7.60
CA SER A 115 3.96 18.35 8.49
C SER A 115 3.75 17.35 9.63
N GLY A 116 2.65 16.60 9.62
CA GLY A 116 2.22 15.73 10.69
C GLY A 116 1.39 16.47 11.75
N PRO A 117 1.33 15.98 13.00
CA PRO A 117 0.40 16.50 14.02
C PRO A 117 0.70 17.94 14.48
N PHE A 118 1.82 18.53 14.06
CA PHE A 118 2.26 19.87 14.44
C PHE A 118 2.66 20.67 13.20
N GLU A 119 2.57 22.00 13.30
CA GLU A 119 3.10 22.90 12.26
C GLU A 119 4.64 22.89 12.22
N ASP A 120 5.21 23.17 11.05
CA ASP A 120 6.65 23.40 10.86
C ASP A 120 6.91 24.82 10.29
N ASP A 121 8.14 25.14 9.90
CA ASP A 121 8.47 26.46 9.35
C ASP A 121 7.86 26.72 7.95
N CYS A 122 7.36 25.68 7.30
CA CYS A 122 6.86 25.65 5.93
C CYS A 122 5.33 25.49 5.83
N CYS A 123 4.74 24.74 6.75
CA CYS A 123 3.38 24.26 6.75
C CYS A 123 2.67 24.70 8.03
N ASP A 124 1.45 25.21 7.91
CA ASP A 124 0.62 25.56 9.05
C ASP A 124 -0.18 24.34 9.57
N LYS A 125 -0.82 24.52 10.72
CA LYS A 125 -1.65 23.49 11.37
C LYS A 125 -2.91 23.09 10.59
N ASN A 126 -3.23 23.78 9.49
CA ASN A 126 -4.36 23.48 8.62
C ASN A 126 -3.90 22.87 7.29
N CYS A 127 -2.65 22.39 7.23
CA CYS A 127 -2.07 21.76 6.04
C CYS A 127 -2.00 22.70 4.82
N LYS A 128 -1.71 23.99 5.11
CA LYS A 128 -1.48 25.03 4.11
C LYS A 128 -0.04 25.54 4.18
N LEU A 129 0.52 25.85 3.02
CA LEU A 129 1.86 26.42 2.97
C LEU A 129 1.85 27.83 3.57
N LYS A 130 2.81 28.11 4.43
CA LYS A 130 3.00 29.46 4.99
C LYS A 130 3.36 30.45 3.88
N LEU A 131 3.09 31.73 4.11
CA LEU A 131 3.25 32.77 3.09
C LEU A 131 4.67 32.75 2.48
N GLY A 132 4.75 32.61 1.16
CA GLY A 132 5.99 32.61 0.41
C GLY A 132 6.75 31.28 0.41
N LYS A 133 6.22 30.24 1.05
CA LYS A 133 6.79 28.88 1.03
C LYS A 133 6.24 28.09 -0.16
N LYS A 134 7.02 27.13 -0.66
CA LYS A 134 6.69 26.36 -1.89
C LYS A 134 6.50 24.88 -1.63
N CYS A 135 6.97 24.37 -0.50
CA CYS A 135 6.88 22.97 -0.11
C CYS A 135 7.17 22.83 1.40
N SER A 136 6.90 21.65 1.97
CA SER A 136 7.43 21.23 3.28
C SER A 136 8.38 20.03 3.10
N PRO A 137 9.56 20.02 3.78
CA PRO A 137 10.46 18.87 3.83
C PRO A 137 9.80 17.57 4.33
N ALA A 138 8.72 17.68 5.12
CA ALA A 138 8.00 16.52 5.62
C ALA A 138 7.38 15.67 4.50
N ASN A 139 7.03 16.28 3.37
CA ASN A 139 6.31 15.60 2.28
C ASN A 139 7.20 15.15 1.13
N GLY A 140 8.49 15.49 1.12
CA GLY A 140 9.35 15.15 -0.01
C GLY A 140 10.82 15.51 0.16
N LYS A 141 11.70 14.62 -0.33
CA LYS A 141 13.16 14.78 -0.25
C LYS A 141 13.73 15.88 -1.15
N CYS A 142 12.94 16.38 -2.10
CA CYS A 142 13.31 17.48 -2.99
C CYS A 142 12.76 18.84 -2.53
N CYS A 143 12.47 18.97 -1.23
CA CYS A 143 12.21 20.24 -0.55
C CYS A 143 13.34 20.51 0.46
N ASN A 144 13.90 21.73 0.49
CA ASN A 144 14.89 22.11 1.49
C ASN A 144 14.26 22.73 2.74
N GLU A 145 15.05 22.90 3.80
CA GLU A 145 14.63 23.50 5.07
C GLU A 145 14.17 24.96 4.92
N GLU A 146 14.59 25.66 3.86
CA GLU A 146 14.09 26.99 3.51
C GLU A 146 12.68 26.98 2.88
N CYS A 147 12.09 25.79 2.70
CA CYS A 147 10.78 25.54 2.09
C CYS A 147 10.73 25.86 0.58
N GLU A 148 11.83 25.64 -0.12
CA GLU A 148 11.98 25.78 -1.56
C GLU A 148 12.23 24.43 -2.25
N ILE A 149 11.74 24.32 -3.48
CA ILE A 149 11.99 23.14 -4.32
C ILE A 149 13.48 23.11 -4.69
N ILE A 150 14.11 21.99 -4.40
CA ILE A 150 15.52 21.78 -4.71
C ILE A 150 15.70 21.69 -6.23
N GLN A 151 16.72 22.40 -6.73
CA GLN A 151 17.08 22.47 -8.14
C GLN A 151 17.41 21.09 -8.74
N LYS A 152 17.37 21.03 -10.07
CA LYS A 152 17.66 19.80 -10.83
C LYS A 152 19.04 19.23 -10.49
N ASN A 153 19.15 17.90 -10.51
CA ASN A 153 20.37 17.12 -10.28
C ASN A 153 20.83 17.02 -8.81
N HIS A 154 20.00 17.44 -7.84
CA HIS A 154 20.21 17.06 -6.45
C HIS A 154 19.75 15.62 -6.22
N ARG A 155 20.56 14.79 -5.54
CA ARG A 155 20.25 13.37 -5.33
C ARG A 155 19.19 13.21 -4.24
N CYS A 156 18.08 12.53 -4.54
CA CYS A 156 16.99 12.28 -3.58
C CYS A 156 16.84 10.80 -3.21
N LYS A 157 17.37 9.89 -4.03
CA LYS A 157 17.37 8.45 -3.76
C LYS A 157 18.71 7.86 -4.13
N ASP A 158 19.26 7.04 -3.24
CA ASP A 158 20.50 6.34 -3.49
C ASP A 158 20.32 5.18 -4.49
N LEU A 159 21.44 4.75 -5.05
CA LEU A 159 21.52 3.55 -5.89
C LEU A 159 21.04 2.33 -5.09
N THR A 160 20.26 1.47 -5.73
CA THR A 160 19.95 0.12 -5.26
C THR A 160 20.41 -0.91 -6.29
N ASP A 161 20.33 -2.20 -5.94
CA ASP A 161 20.80 -3.30 -6.79
C ASP A 161 20.21 -3.29 -8.22
N CYS A 162 19.00 -2.75 -8.39
CA CYS A 162 18.27 -2.74 -9.66
C CYS A 162 17.76 -1.35 -10.05
N HIS A 163 18.18 -0.28 -9.37
CA HIS A 163 17.69 1.08 -9.64
C HIS A 163 18.81 2.10 -9.44
N GLU A 164 19.15 2.81 -10.51
CA GLU A 164 20.09 3.94 -10.49
C GLU A 164 19.64 5.03 -9.49
N PRO A 165 20.56 5.88 -8.98
CA PRO A 165 20.19 6.96 -8.09
C PRO A 165 19.18 7.90 -8.76
N SER A 166 18.20 8.38 -7.99
CA SER A 166 17.23 9.36 -8.46
C SER A 166 17.66 10.77 -8.06
N PHE A 167 17.30 11.73 -8.91
CA PHE A 167 17.62 13.13 -8.71
C PHE A 167 16.36 13.99 -8.84
N CYS A 168 16.30 15.06 -8.06
CA CYS A 168 15.29 16.10 -8.17
C CYS A 168 15.27 16.67 -9.59
N ASN A 169 14.07 16.93 -10.10
CA ASN A 169 13.86 17.50 -11.43
C ASN A 169 13.79 19.04 -11.42
N GLY A 170 13.75 19.67 -10.23
CA GLY A 170 13.61 21.12 -10.06
C GLY A 170 12.17 21.63 -10.06
N SER A 171 11.17 20.75 -10.12
CA SER A 171 9.75 21.13 -10.18
C SER A 171 8.82 20.26 -9.32
N SER A 172 9.34 19.17 -8.75
CA SER A 172 8.63 18.24 -7.86
C SER A 172 9.41 18.06 -6.56
N ILE A 173 8.70 17.79 -5.47
CA ILE A 173 9.27 17.51 -4.14
C ILE A 173 9.51 16.02 -3.91
N VAL A 174 8.93 15.16 -4.75
CA VAL A 174 9.11 13.71 -4.80
C VAL A 174 9.84 13.27 -6.05
#